data_AF-K0IKR6-F1
#
_entry.id   AF-K0IKR6-F1
#
_cell.length_a   1.000
_cell.length_b   1.000
_cell.length_c   1.000
_cell.angle_alpha   90.00
_cell.angle_beta   90.00
_cell.angle_gamma   90.00
#
_symmetry.space_group_name_H-M   'P 1'
#
loop_
_entity.id
_entity.type
_entity.pdbx_description
1 polymer ?
#
loop_
_entity_poly.entity_id
_entity_poly.type
_entity_poly.pdbx_seq_one_letter_code
_entity_poly.pdbx_strand_id
1 'polypeptide(L)'
;MDNKSSSYFYREVMSLDCPMIGHVVRETEDRIVVFGLGDDRYDILKTEIQSDSSERIMIGLPLYEIARRYKRSRRESLPRSRKDLEDGVYQLSSEGEKEHQIIPSLSYKSVVTMDKEHVGHIISETKNKIIVFGHYMYRFDIPKSEIHSINTKNTVILRMRYDNVFRYGVDRNAQLPGSQFSAKP
;
A
#
# COMPACT_ATOMS: atom_id res chain seq x y z
N MET A 1 -13.48 -24.93 -12.00
CA MET A 1 -12.77 -23.78 -12.60
C MET A 1 -12.24 -22.98 -11.44
N ASP A 2 -10.95 -23.13 -11.18
CA ASP A 2 -10.35 -22.79 -9.90
C ASP A 2 -10.15 -21.29 -9.75
N ASN A 3 -10.82 -20.74 -8.74
CA ASN A 3 -10.80 -19.33 -8.37
C ASN A 3 -9.46 -18.98 -7.70
N LYS A 4 -8.39 -18.85 -8.49
CA LYS A 4 -7.08 -18.39 -8.01
C LYS A 4 -6.91 -16.90 -8.30
N SER A 5 -7.65 -16.05 -7.58
CA SER A 5 -7.27 -14.64 -7.45
C SER A 5 -6.07 -14.54 -6.50
N SER A 6 -4.88 -14.97 -6.96
CA SER A 6 -3.67 -14.78 -6.19
C SER A 6 -3.25 -13.32 -6.35
N SER A 7 -3.48 -12.51 -5.32
CA SER A 7 -3.13 -11.09 -5.34
C SER A 7 -1.66 -10.88 -5.71
N TYR A 8 -1.39 -9.84 -6.50
CA TYR A 8 -0.02 -9.43 -6.81
C TYR A 8 0.67 -8.71 -5.66
N PHE A 9 -0.05 -8.37 -4.59
CA PHE A 9 0.49 -7.62 -3.47
C PHE A 9 1.79 -8.22 -2.94
N TYR A 10 2.79 -7.35 -2.74
CA TYR A 10 4.13 -7.63 -2.25
C TYR A 10 5.02 -8.49 -3.16
N ARG A 11 4.55 -8.93 -4.33
CA ARG A 11 5.41 -9.62 -5.31
C ARG A 11 6.47 -8.69 -5.88
N GLU A 12 7.64 -9.24 -6.17
CA GLU A 12 8.72 -8.54 -6.85
C GLU A 12 8.34 -8.30 -8.32
N VAL A 13 8.76 -7.17 -8.85
CA VAL A 13 8.51 -6.80 -10.24
C VAL A 13 9.85 -6.61 -10.94
N MET A 14 9.99 -7.24 -12.11
CA MET A 14 11.17 -7.18 -12.98
C MET A 14 10.78 -6.71 -14.39
N SER A 15 11.75 -6.18 -15.13
CA SER A 15 11.62 -5.86 -16.57
C SER A 15 12.47 -6.82 -17.39
N LEU A 16 12.35 -6.70 -18.71
CA LEU A 16 13.19 -7.41 -19.67
C LEU A 16 14.70 -7.20 -19.45
N ASP A 17 15.09 -6.06 -18.88
CA ASP A 17 16.47 -5.60 -18.75
C ASP A 17 16.89 -5.25 -17.31
N CYS A 18 15.99 -5.36 -16.33
CA CYS A 18 16.28 -5.07 -14.92
C CYS A 18 15.70 -6.18 -14.02
N PRO A 19 16.54 -6.86 -13.23
CA PRO A 19 16.11 -8.00 -12.42
C PRO A 19 15.19 -7.60 -11.25
N MET A 20 15.20 -6.33 -10.83
CA MET A 20 14.37 -5.85 -9.73
C MET A 20 14.06 -4.36 -9.91
N ILE A 21 12.80 -4.07 -10.23
CA ILE A 21 12.26 -2.71 -10.32
C ILE A 21 11.70 -2.27 -8.97
N GLY A 22 11.03 -3.17 -8.25
CA GLY A 22 10.38 -2.90 -6.98
C GLY A 22 9.38 -3.97 -6.58
N HIS A 23 8.40 -3.59 -5.73
CA HIS A 23 7.32 -4.50 -5.31
C HIS A 23 5.95 -3.89 -5.53
N VAL A 24 4.97 -4.74 -5.80
CA VAL A 24 3.57 -4.32 -5.88
C VAL A 24 3.07 -3.93 -4.50
N VAL A 25 2.50 -2.73 -4.39
CA VAL A 25 1.89 -2.22 -3.15
C VAL A 25 0.38 -2.03 -3.28
N ARG A 26 -0.13 -2.08 -4.50
CA ARG A 26 -1.55 -2.03 -4.78
C ARG A 26 -1.86 -2.67 -6.12
N GLU A 27 -3.04 -3.25 -6.20
CA GLU A 27 -3.64 -3.75 -7.44
C GLU A 27 -5.01 -3.08 -7.61
N THR A 28 -5.29 -2.58 -8.81
CA THR A 28 -6.64 -2.19 -9.22
C THR A 28 -7.15 -3.15 -10.29
N GLU A 29 -8.31 -2.87 -10.89
CA GLU A 29 -8.86 -3.69 -11.98
C GLU A 29 -7.89 -3.79 -13.16
N ASP A 30 -7.28 -2.68 -13.57
CA ASP A 30 -6.52 -2.52 -14.81
C ASP A 30 -4.99 -2.42 -14.64
N ARG A 31 -4.50 -2.13 -13.42
CA ARG A 31 -3.06 -1.87 -13.18
C ARG A 31 -2.56 -2.40 -11.85
N ILE A 32 -1.24 -2.52 -11.76
CA ILE A 32 -0.49 -2.69 -10.53
C ILE A 32 0.27 -1.41 -10.20
N VAL A 33 0.38 -1.09 -8.92
CA VAL A 33 1.21 0.01 -8.44
C VAL A 33 2.46 -0.58 -7.84
N VAL A 34 3.60 -0.20 -8.39
CA VAL A 34 4.92 -0.68 -8.01
C VAL A 34 5.66 0.43 -7.31
N PHE A 35 6.14 0.13 -6.12
CA PHE A 35 7.06 1.01 -5.39
C PHE A 35 8.49 0.56 -5.67
N GLY A 36 9.21 1.39 -6.42
CA GLY A 36 10.58 1.13 -6.85
C GLY A 36 11.62 1.42 -5.78
N LEU A 37 12.83 0.89 -5.99
CA LEU A 37 13.95 0.95 -5.06
C LEU A 37 14.47 2.39 -4.84
N GLY A 38 14.47 3.22 -5.88
CA GLY A 38 14.94 4.62 -5.86
C GLY A 38 13.85 5.65 -5.52
N ASP A 39 12.91 5.31 -4.65
CA ASP A 39 11.72 6.14 -4.33
C ASP A 39 10.70 6.36 -5.47
N ASP A 40 10.93 5.71 -6.61
CA ASP A 40 10.05 5.77 -7.76
C ASP A 40 8.72 5.05 -7.52
N ARG A 41 7.69 5.47 -8.24
CA ARG A 41 6.41 4.78 -8.33
C ARG A 41 6.05 4.56 -9.79
N TYR A 42 5.60 3.36 -10.12
CA TYR A 42 5.10 3.02 -11.45
C TYR A 42 3.68 2.46 -11.35
N ASP A 43 2.76 3.05 -12.09
CA ASP A 43 1.38 2.58 -12.21
C ASP A 43 1.24 1.80 -13.53
N ILE A 44 1.65 0.53 -13.52
CA ILE A 44 1.84 -0.31 -14.73
C ILE A 44 0.54 -1.04 -15.06
N LEU A 45 0.07 -0.96 -16.31
CA LEU A 45 -1.11 -1.71 -16.75
C LEU A 45 -0.86 -3.21 -16.67
N LYS A 46 -1.88 -3.98 -16.26
CA LYS A 46 -1.79 -5.44 -16.22
C LYS A 46 -1.58 -6.07 -17.59
N THR A 47 -1.98 -5.37 -18.66
CA THR A 47 -1.72 -5.79 -20.05
C THR A 47 -0.24 -5.81 -20.41
N GLU A 48 0.62 -5.13 -19.64
CA GLU A 48 2.08 -5.16 -19.83
C GLU A 48 2.74 -6.35 -19.09
N ILE A 49 1.99 -7.11 -18.29
CA ILE A 49 2.51 -8.31 -17.62
C ILE A 49 2.69 -9.39 -18.68
N GLN A 50 3.94 -9.79 -18.92
CA GLN A 50 4.28 -10.83 -19.88
C GLN A 50 4.14 -12.23 -19.26
N SER A 51 4.57 -12.36 -18.01
CA SER A 51 4.42 -13.59 -17.23
C SER A 51 4.46 -13.29 -15.73
N ASP A 52 3.89 -14.18 -14.94
CA ASP A 52 3.94 -14.11 -13.48
C ASP A 52 4.23 -15.47 -12.85
N SER A 53 4.63 -15.42 -11.60
CA SER A 53 4.80 -16.56 -10.69
C SER A 53 4.25 -16.16 -9.32
N SER A 54 4.27 -17.08 -8.36
CA SER A 54 3.84 -16.79 -6.98
C SER A 54 4.62 -15.64 -6.33
N GLU A 55 5.87 -15.40 -6.73
CA GLU A 55 6.78 -14.44 -6.08
C GLU A 55 7.11 -13.23 -6.95
N ARG A 56 7.15 -13.42 -8.27
CA ARG A 56 7.67 -12.43 -9.22
C ARG A 56 6.74 -12.18 -10.39
N ILE A 57 6.76 -10.95 -10.89
CA ILE A 57 6.02 -10.49 -12.07
C ILE A 57 7.01 -9.94 -13.09
N MET A 58 6.98 -10.46 -14.32
CA MET A 58 7.75 -9.96 -15.45
C MET A 58 6.92 -8.98 -16.26
N ILE A 59 7.40 -7.76 -16.39
CA ILE A 59 6.84 -6.76 -17.30
C ILE A 59 7.51 -6.89 -18.66
N GLY A 60 6.71 -6.98 -19.72
CA GLY A 60 7.16 -7.15 -21.11
C GLY A 60 7.76 -5.90 -21.74
N LEU A 61 8.31 -4.99 -20.94
CA LEU A 61 8.94 -3.74 -21.37
C LEU A 61 10.29 -3.57 -20.66
N PRO A 62 11.29 -2.93 -21.29
CA PRO A 62 12.51 -2.50 -20.60
C PRO A 62 12.20 -1.39 -19.57
N LEU A 63 13.05 -1.25 -18.55
CA LEU A 63 12.85 -0.32 -17.43
C LEU A 63 12.69 1.14 -17.91
N TYR A 64 13.46 1.53 -18.93
CA TYR A 64 13.34 2.86 -19.53
C TYR A 64 11.92 3.15 -20.07
N GLU A 65 11.31 2.18 -20.75
CA GLU A 65 9.95 2.31 -21.28
C GLU A 65 8.91 2.35 -20.15
N ILE A 66 9.11 1.53 -19.11
CA ILE A 66 8.25 1.54 -17.92
C ILE A 66 8.29 2.91 -17.25
N ALA A 67 9.50 3.45 -17.01
CA ALA A 67 9.67 4.76 -16.40
C ALA A 67 9.07 5.87 -17.26
N ARG A 68 9.26 5.82 -18.59
CA ARG A 68 8.72 6.82 -19.52
C ARG A 68 7.18 6.86 -19.50
N ARG A 69 6.53 5.69 -19.45
CA ARG A 69 5.06 5.58 -19.61
C ARG A 69 4.31 5.66 -18.28
N TYR A 70 4.84 5.01 -17.24
CA TYR A 70 4.08 4.70 -16.03
C TYR A 70 4.60 5.38 -14.76
N LYS A 71 5.72 6.11 -14.82
CA LYS A 71 6.25 6.82 -13.64
C LYS A 71 5.24 7.84 -13.12
N ARG A 72 5.04 7.84 -11.81
CA ARG A 72 4.18 8.77 -11.06
C ARG A 72 4.92 9.25 -9.81
N SER A 73 4.48 10.36 -9.24
CA SER A 73 5.03 10.82 -7.97
C SER A 73 4.61 9.89 -6.84
N ARG A 74 5.56 9.57 -5.96
CA ARG A 74 5.31 8.77 -4.75
C ARG A 74 4.32 9.44 -3.79
N ARG A 75 4.17 10.77 -3.88
CA ARG A 75 3.27 11.59 -3.05
C ARG A 75 1.84 11.64 -3.58
N GLU A 76 1.62 11.27 -4.84
CA GLU A 76 0.27 11.20 -5.39
C GLU A 76 -0.54 10.12 -4.67
N SER A 77 -1.84 10.33 -4.54
CA SER A 77 -2.75 9.31 -4.02
C SER A 77 -2.63 8.00 -4.82
N LEU A 78 -2.77 6.87 -4.14
CA LEU A 78 -2.86 5.57 -4.81
C LEU A 78 -4.19 5.46 -5.59
N PRO A 79 -4.20 4.89 -6.81
CA PRO A 79 -5.40 4.73 -7.63
C PRO A 79 -6.38 3.83 -6.89
N ARG A 80 -7.68 4.14 -6.95
CA ARG A 80 -8.72 3.38 -6.25
C ARG A 80 -9.52 2.54 -7.21
N SER A 81 -9.85 1.34 -6.80
CA SER A 81 -10.87 0.50 -7.41
C SER A 81 -12.25 0.90 -6.88
N ARG A 82 -13.30 0.55 -7.63
CA ARG A 82 -14.70 0.78 -7.20
C ARG A 82 -15.00 0.12 -5.85
N LYS A 83 -14.41 -1.05 -5.59
CA LYS A 83 -14.53 -1.80 -4.34
C LYS A 83 -14.02 -1.05 -3.10
N ASP A 84 -13.01 -0.18 -3.25
CA ASP A 84 -12.47 0.60 -2.12
C ASP A 84 -13.45 1.65 -1.56
N LEU A 85 -14.51 1.97 -2.31
CA LEU A 85 -15.58 2.85 -1.86
C LEU A 85 -16.63 2.11 -1.02
N GLU A 86 -16.65 0.77 -1.10
CA GLU A 86 -17.62 -0.10 -0.44
C GLU A 86 -17.06 -0.73 0.87
N ASP A 87 -15.73 -0.83 1.02
CA ASP A 87 -15.00 -1.49 2.13
C ASP A 87 -14.95 -0.71 3.47
N GLY A 88 -16.04 -0.05 3.88
CA GLY A 88 -16.12 0.45 5.26
C GLY A 88 -16.24 -0.69 6.28
N VAL A 89 -15.53 -0.60 7.40
CA VAL A 89 -15.65 -1.56 8.51
C VAL A 89 -16.96 -1.28 9.26
N TYR A 90 -17.88 -2.23 9.26
CA TYR A 90 -19.08 -2.20 10.09
C TYR A 90 -18.71 -2.59 11.54
N GLN A 91 -18.87 -1.68 12.50
CA GLN A 91 -18.84 -2.06 13.92
C GLN A 91 -20.25 -2.39 14.40
N LEU A 92 -20.41 -3.56 15.03
CA LEU A 92 -21.57 -3.88 15.85
C LEU A 92 -21.42 -3.14 17.18
N SER A 93 -22.35 -2.24 17.49
CA SER A 93 -22.49 -1.66 18.84
C SER A 93 -22.79 -2.80 19.82
N SER A 94 -22.13 -2.78 20.97
CA SER A 94 -22.24 -3.81 22.01
C SER A 94 -23.60 -3.81 22.73
N GLU A 95 -24.52 -2.91 22.39
CA GLU A 95 -25.82 -2.77 23.04
C GLU A 95 -26.90 -2.46 22.00
N GLY A 96 -27.61 -3.49 21.56
CA GLY A 96 -29.05 -3.48 21.23
C GLY A 96 -29.61 -2.64 20.07
N GLU A 97 -28.93 -1.61 19.57
CA GLU A 97 -29.50 -0.70 18.57
C GLU A 97 -28.64 -0.67 17.30
N LYS A 98 -29.26 -1.11 16.20
CA LYS A 98 -28.65 -1.27 14.86
C LYS A 98 -28.39 0.09 14.21
N GLU A 99 -27.28 0.73 14.56
CA GLU A 99 -26.68 1.77 13.72
C GLU A 99 -25.37 1.21 13.15
N HIS A 100 -25.40 0.82 11.87
CA HIS A 100 -24.22 0.37 11.15
C HIS A 100 -23.31 1.56 10.91
N GLN A 101 -22.42 1.87 11.86
CA GLN A 101 -21.42 2.90 11.64
C GLN A 101 -20.37 2.35 10.66
N ILE A 102 -20.39 2.90 9.44
CA ILE A 102 -19.37 2.64 8.41
C ILE A 102 -18.11 3.36 8.87
N ILE A 103 -17.13 2.64 9.42
CA ILE A 103 -15.80 3.20 9.66
C ILE A 103 -15.04 3.11 8.33
N PRO A 104 -14.71 4.23 7.67
CA PRO A 104 -14.02 4.16 6.40
C PRO A 104 -12.66 3.48 6.57
N SER A 105 -12.39 2.44 5.80
CA SER A 105 -11.06 1.80 5.75
C SER A 105 -9.98 2.86 5.54
N LEU A 106 -8.88 2.75 6.29
CA LEU A 106 -7.72 3.63 6.14
C LEU A 106 -6.79 3.16 5.02
N SER A 107 -7.06 1.98 4.45
CA SER A 107 -6.25 1.36 3.42
C SER A 107 -6.00 2.33 2.26
N TYR A 108 -4.74 2.38 1.85
CA TYR A 108 -4.24 3.17 0.74
C TYR A 108 -4.42 4.69 0.84
N LYS A 109 -4.76 5.22 2.02
CA LYS A 109 -4.71 6.65 2.30
C LYS A 109 -3.26 7.11 2.46
N SER A 110 -2.99 8.34 2.04
CA SER A 110 -1.71 8.98 2.29
C SER A 110 -1.56 9.28 3.78
N VAL A 111 -0.35 9.16 4.31
CA VAL A 111 0.00 9.52 5.68
C VAL A 111 0.91 10.73 5.65
N VAL A 112 0.53 11.76 6.38
CA VAL A 112 1.32 12.98 6.55
C VAL A 112 1.48 13.29 8.03
N THR A 113 2.52 14.02 8.35
CA THR A 113 2.83 14.50 9.70
C THR A 113 2.24 15.90 9.92
N MET A 114 2.25 16.39 11.16
CA MET A 114 1.70 17.70 11.50
C MET A 114 2.46 18.86 10.83
N ASP A 115 3.75 18.68 10.54
CA ASP A 115 4.59 19.58 9.74
C ASP A 115 4.40 19.39 8.22
N LYS A 116 3.37 18.63 7.82
CA LYS A 116 2.93 18.41 6.43
C LYS A 116 3.90 17.62 5.56
N GLU A 117 4.87 16.92 6.16
CA GLU A 117 5.75 16.02 5.43
C GLU A 117 5.03 14.69 5.11
N HIS A 118 5.22 14.23 3.88
CA HIS A 118 4.63 12.98 3.40
C HIS A 118 5.43 11.79 3.91
N VAL A 119 4.77 10.92 4.68
CA VAL A 119 5.37 9.73 5.24
C VAL A 119 5.32 8.58 4.24
N GLY A 120 4.17 8.37 3.62
CA GLY A 120 3.92 7.19 2.78
C GLY A 120 2.44 6.90 2.63
N HIS A 121 2.14 5.65 2.27
CA HIS A 121 0.77 5.17 2.09
C HIS A 121 0.48 3.98 2.98
N ILE A 122 -0.75 3.93 3.51
CA ILE A 122 -1.21 2.80 4.31
C ILE A 122 -1.37 1.59 3.38
N ILE A 123 -0.65 0.50 3.64
CA ILE A 123 -0.75 -0.75 2.86
C ILE A 123 -1.54 -1.82 3.58
N SER A 124 -1.70 -1.68 4.89
CA SER A 124 -2.51 -2.57 5.73
C SER A 124 -2.82 -1.87 7.05
N GLU A 125 -3.80 -2.37 7.78
CA GLU A 125 -4.10 -1.91 9.13
C GLU A 125 -4.56 -3.08 10.02
N THR A 126 -4.32 -2.94 11.31
CA THR A 126 -4.83 -3.84 12.35
C THR A 126 -5.80 -3.09 13.25
N LYS A 127 -6.27 -3.74 14.32
CA LYS A 127 -7.10 -3.09 15.35
C LYS A 127 -6.43 -1.86 15.95
N ASN A 128 -5.11 -1.87 16.18
CA ASN A 128 -4.42 -0.83 16.96
C ASN A 128 -3.32 -0.07 16.20
N LYS A 129 -2.91 -0.50 15.01
CA LYS A 129 -1.88 0.19 14.22
C LYS A 129 -2.18 0.21 12.73
N ILE A 130 -1.66 1.21 12.03
CA ILE A 130 -1.57 1.29 10.58
C ILE A 130 -0.17 0.86 10.14
N ILE A 131 -0.06 0.19 9.01
CA ILE A 131 1.21 -0.18 8.38
C ILE A 131 1.38 0.70 7.17
N VAL A 132 2.48 1.46 7.15
CA VAL A 132 2.76 2.48 6.14
C VAL A 132 4.01 2.08 5.38
N PHE A 133 3.92 1.99 4.06
CA PHE A 133 5.11 1.96 3.21
C PHE A 133 5.47 3.37 2.79
N GLY A 134 6.65 3.78 3.24
CA GLY A 134 7.19 5.11 3.01
C GLY A 134 8.07 5.22 1.77
N HIS A 135 8.82 6.32 1.76
CA HIS A 135 9.88 6.59 0.80
C HIS A 135 11.07 5.63 0.99
N TYR A 136 11.90 5.43 -0.04
CA TYR A 136 13.16 4.65 0.04
C TYR A 136 13.04 3.30 0.76
N MET A 137 11.98 2.56 0.43
CA MET A 137 11.64 1.27 1.02
C MET A 137 11.30 1.24 2.52
N TYR A 138 11.22 2.37 3.22
CA TYR A 138 10.84 2.38 4.63
C TYR A 138 9.46 1.76 4.87
N ARG A 139 9.35 1.11 6.03
CA ARG A 139 8.09 0.64 6.60
C ARG A 139 7.95 1.21 8.01
N PHE A 140 6.75 1.66 8.32
CA PHE A 140 6.39 2.13 9.65
C PHE A 140 5.14 1.40 10.16
N ASP A 141 5.22 0.85 11.37
CA ASP A 141 4.09 0.27 12.08
C ASP A 141 3.62 1.29 13.13
N ILE A 142 2.70 2.18 12.75
CA ILE A 142 2.33 3.36 13.54
C ILE A 142 1.04 3.09 14.33
N PRO A 143 1.03 3.26 15.67
CA PRO A 143 -0.19 3.12 16.46
C PRO A 143 -1.29 4.09 16.00
N LYS A 144 -2.55 3.62 15.97
CA LYS A 144 -3.70 4.46 15.65
C LYS A 144 -3.91 5.60 16.66
N SER A 145 -3.39 5.47 17.88
CA SER A 145 -3.37 6.54 18.89
C SER A 145 -2.54 7.76 18.45
N GLU A 146 -1.63 7.59 17.50
CA GLU A 146 -0.83 8.67 16.93
C GLU A 146 -1.57 9.44 15.83
N ILE A 147 -2.76 8.97 15.40
CA ILE A 147 -3.56 9.67 14.40
C ILE A 147 -4.20 10.89 15.07
N HIS A 148 -3.90 12.08 14.55
CA HIS A 148 -4.53 13.32 14.97
C HIS A 148 -5.89 13.49 14.30
N SER A 149 -5.95 13.30 12.98
CA SER A 149 -7.17 13.44 12.21
C SER A 149 -7.11 12.68 10.88
N ILE A 150 -8.28 12.41 10.30
CA ILE A 150 -8.43 11.89 8.95
C ILE A 150 -9.20 12.95 8.17
N ASN A 151 -8.59 13.54 7.16
CA ASN A 151 -9.24 14.59 6.38
C ASN A 151 -10.08 14.01 5.23
N THR A 152 -10.93 14.86 4.65
CA THR A 152 -11.81 14.52 3.52
C THR A 152 -11.05 14.22 2.22
N LYS A 153 -9.75 14.55 2.14
CA LYS A 153 -8.86 14.26 1.00
C LYS A 153 -8.17 12.91 1.10
N ASN A 154 -8.68 11.98 1.93
CA ASN A 154 -8.09 10.66 2.12
C ASN A 154 -6.65 10.71 2.64
N THR A 155 -6.37 11.66 3.53
CA THR A 155 -5.08 11.78 4.20
C THR A 155 -5.26 11.55 5.70
N VAL A 156 -4.39 10.72 6.27
CA VAL A 156 -4.24 10.54 7.71
C VAL A 156 -3.14 11.47 8.19
N ILE A 157 -3.44 12.32 9.18
CA ILE A 157 -2.50 13.27 9.78
C ILE A 157 -2.04 12.70 11.12
N LEU A 158 -0.74 12.51 11.29
CA LEU A 158 -0.12 12.04 12.53
C LEU A 158 0.15 13.20 13.49
N ARG A 159 -0.03 12.97 14.80
CA ARG A 159 0.26 13.93 15.89
C ARG A 159 1.76 14.00 16.21
N MET A 160 2.61 14.02 15.19
CA MET A 160 4.06 14.08 15.35
C MET A 160 4.70 14.78 14.15
N ARG A 161 5.96 15.17 14.31
CA ARG A 161 6.83 15.68 13.25
C ARG A 161 7.47 14.52 12.49
N TYR A 162 7.94 14.77 11.26
CA TYR A 162 8.53 13.76 10.39
C TYR A 162 9.63 12.92 11.06
N ASP A 163 10.59 13.57 11.73
CA ASP A 163 11.72 12.87 12.37
C ASP A 163 11.29 11.86 13.44
N ASN A 164 10.15 12.10 14.09
CA ASN A 164 9.62 11.21 15.13
C ASN A 164 8.99 9.93 14.54
N VAL A 165 8.64 9.91 13.26
CA VAL A 165 8.05 8.74 12.59
C VAL A 165 9.02 7.57 12.59
N PHE A 166 10.33 7.83 12.49
CA PHE A 166 11.36 6.80 12.45
C PHE A 166 11.44 5.93 13.72
N ARG A 167 10.86 6.38 14.83
CA ARG A 167 10.70 5.56 16.05
C ARG A 167 9.80 4.34 15.84
N TYR A 168 8.94 4.38 14.82
CA TYR A 168 8.07 3.27 14.42
C TYR A 168 8.61 2.50 13.21
N GLY A 169 9.88 2.74 12.84
CA GLY A 169 10.55 2.03 11.75
C GLY A 169 10.63 0.53 12.05
N VAL A 170 10.26 -0.28 11.06
CA VAL A 170 10.36 -1.74 11.11
C VAL A 170 11.08 -2.22 9.87
N ASP A 171 11.78 -3.34 9.96
CA ASP A 171 12.26 -4.05 8.77
C ASP A 171 11.08 -4.26 7.80
N ARG A 172 11.24 -3.81 6.56
CA ARG A 172 10.23 -3.93 5.52
C ARG A 172 9.84 -5.38 5.27
N ASN A 173 10.80 -6.31 5.42
CA ASN A 173 10.64 -7.74 5.15
C ASN A 173 10.10 -8.51 6.35
N ALA A 174 9.96 -7.87 7.52
CA ALA A 174 9.29 -8.49 8.65
C ALA A 174 7.84 -8.85 8.28
N GLN A 175 7.30 -9.90 8.91
CA GLN A 175 5.93 -10.32 8.64
C GLN A 175 4.92 -9.16 8.84
N LEU A 176 3.95 -9.05 7.94
CA LEU A 176 2.91 -8.04 8.06
C LEU A 176 1.93 -8.42 9.20
N PRO A 177 1.65 -7.51 10.15
CA PRO A 177 0.75 -7.74 11.26
C PRO A 177 -0.66 -8.09 10.75
N GLY A 178 -1.22 -9.18 11.27
CA GLY A 178 -2.55 -9.66 10.85
C GLY A 178 -2.57 -10.39 9.51
N SER A 179 -1.42 -10.57 8.84
CA SER A 179 -1.35 -11.37 7.64
C SER A 179 -1.22 -12.86 7.98
N GLN A 180 -2.10 -13.69 7.41
CA GLN A 180 -1.96 -15.15 7.39
C GLN A 180 -0.93 -15.60 6.33
N PHE A 181 -0.05 -14.71 5.86
CA PHE A 181 1.06 -15.11 5.01
C PHE A 181 2.10 -15.76 5.91
N SER A 182 1.93 -17.07 6.10
CA SER A 182 2.96 -17.94 6.62
C SER A 182 4.12 -17.88 5.64
N ALA A 183 5.25 -17.33 6.09
CA ALA A 183 6.52 -17.74 5.55
C ALA A 183 6.59 -19.26 5.82
N LYS A 184 6.44 -20.08 4.79
CA LYS A 184 6.83 -21.48 4.92
C LYS A 184 8.36 -21.54 4.89
N PRO A 185 8.95 -22.40 5.75
CA PRO A 185 10.40 -22.61 5.81
C PRO A 185 10.96 -23.15 4.50
#